data_AF-A0A7V2KVE0-F1
#
_entry.id   AF-A0A7V2KVE0-F1
#
_cell.length_a   1.000
_cell.length_b   1.000
_cell.length_c   1.000
_cell.angle_alpha   90.00
_cell.angle_beta   90.00
_cell.angle_gamma   90.00
#
_symmetry.space_group_name_H-M   'P 1'
#
loop_
_entity.id
_entity.type
_entity.pdbx_description
1 polymer ?
#
loop_
_entity_poly.entity_id
_entity_poly.type
_entity_poly.pdbx_seq_one_letter_code
_entity_poly.pdbx_strand_id
1 'polypeptide(L)' 'MKCPKCQTENREGAEFCKECGEPLQAELICSQCGHVNTQDSKFCDKCGNPLTKPAPASTPEAPPPPNPPPLLVDATR' A
#
# COMPACT_ATOMS: atom_id res chain seq x y z
N MET A 1 5.81 -15.76 7.46
CA MET A 1 5.57 -15.35 6.07
C MET A 1 5.90 -16.48 5.09
N LYS A 2 5.24 -16.58 3.94
CA LYS A 2 5.55 -17.62 2.94
C LYS A 2 6.49 -17.09 1.88
N CYS A 3 7.47 -17.92 1.49
CA CYS A 3 8.38 -17.61 0.39
C CYS A 3 7.63 -17.54 -0.95
N PRO A 4 7.79 -16.49 -1.76
CA PRO A 4 7.06 -16.40 -3.03
C PRO A 4 7.54 -17.40 -4.07
N LYS A 5 8.81 -17.83 -4.06
CA LYS A 5 9.34 -18.84 -5.01
C LYS A 5 9.07 -20.28 -4.64
N CYS A 6 9.33 -20.67 -3.38
CA CYS A 6 9.21 -22.08 -2.97
C CYS A 6 8.03 -22.35 -2.03
N GLN A 7 7.27 -21.31 -1.66
CA GLN A 7 6.09 -21.40 -0.79
C GLN A 7 6.34 -21.90 0.64
N THR A 8 7.60 -22.13 1.01
CA THR A 8 8.01 -22.50 2.37
C THR A 8 7.60 -21.43 3.38
N GLU A 9 7.07 -21.88 4.51
CA GLU A 9 6.76 -21.01 5.65
C GLU A 9 8.04 -20.61 6.40
N ASN A 10 8.26 -19.31 6.53
CA ASN A 10 9.40 -18.71 7.20
C ASN A 10 8.96 -17.86 8.39
N ARG A 11 9.88 -17.66 9.34
CA ARG A 11 9.66 -16.80 10.51
C ARG A 11 9.33 -15.37 10.06
N GLU A 12 8.50 -14.68 10.82
CA GLU A 12 8.23 -13.26 10.61
C GLU A 12 9.54 -12.46 10.82
N GLY A 13 9.89 -11.63 9.84
CA GLY A 13 11.17 -10.90 9.82
C GLY A 13 12.37 -11.69 9.29
N ALA A 14 12.19 -12.90 8.74
CA ALA A 14 13.27 -13.60 8.06
C ALA A 14 13.69 -12.84 6.78
N GLU A 15 14.98 -12.58 6.63
CA GLU A 15 15.54 -11.86 5.46
C GLU A 15 15.60 -12.76 4.22
N PHE A 16 15.92 -14.05 4.41
CA PHE A 16 16.03 -15.05 3.36
C PHE A 16 15.21 -16.30 3.68
N CYS A 17 14.78 -17.01 2.63
CA CYS A 17 14.08 -18.26 2.77
C CYS A 17 15.01 -19.36 3.31
N LYS A 18 14.62 -20.00 4.41
CA LYS A 18 15.38 -21.07 5.06
C LYS A 18 15.64 -22.29 4.17
N GLU A 19 14.77 -22.54 3.19
CA GLU A 19 14.89 -23.67 2.26
C GLU A 19 15.63 -23.29 0.98
N CYS A 20 15.16 -22.27 0.24
CA CYS A 20 15.68 -21.97 -1.10
C CYS A 20 16.59 -20.73 -1.19
N GLY A 21 16.84 -20.02 -0.08
CA GLY A 21 17.70 -18.84 -0.03
C GLY A 21 17.17 -17.58 -0.73
N GLU A 22 15.91 -17.57 -1.18
CA GLU A 22 15.33 -16.38 -1.82
C GLU A 22 15.12 -15.25 -0.80
N PRO A 23 15.51 -14.00 -1.11
CA PRO A 23 15.19 -12.86 -0.25
C PRO A 23 13.68 -12.73 -0.07
N LEU A 24 13.25 -12.75 1.19
CA LEU A 24 11.85 -12.66 1.57
C LEU A 24 11.41 -11.21 1.76
N GLN A 25 12.35 -10.31 2.01
CA GLN A 25 12.11 -8.87 2.03
C GLN A 25 12.26 -8.35 0.60
N ALA A 26 11.21 -7.72 0.06
CA ALA A 26 11.30 -7.08 -1.24
C ALA A 26 12.12 -5.79 -1.08
N GLU A 27 13.34 -5.80 -1.60
CA GLU A 27 14.16 -4.60 -1.68
C GLU A 27 13.49 -3.58 -2.62
N LEU A 28 13.29 -2.36 -2.12
CA LEU A 28 12.69 -1.26 -2.87
C LEU A 28 13.77 -0.50 -3.64
N ILE A 29 13.76 -0.64 -4.97
CA ILE A 29 14.65 0.13 -5.83
C ILE A 29 14.03 1.51 -6.07
N CYS A 30 14.74 2.56 -5.68
CA CYS A 30 14.33 3.94 -5.89
C CYS A 30 14.30 4.28 -7.38
N SER A 31 13.12 4.55 -7.93
CA SER A 31 12.97 4.91 -9.36
C SER A 31 13.63 6.25 -9.74
N GLN A 32 13.99 7.08 -8.76
CA GLN A 32 14.62 8.39 -9.00
C GLN A 32 16.15 8.34 -9.06
N CYS A 33 16.78 7.46 -8.27
CA CYS A 33 18.25 7.42 -8.18
C CYS A 33 18.86 6.02 -8.29
N GLY A 34 18.04 4.98 -8.41
CA GLY A 34 18.48 3.58 -8.51
C GLY A 34 18.97 2.97 -7.19
N HIS A 35 18.89 3.67 -6.06
CA HIS A 35 19.34 3.12 -4.78
C HIS A 35 18.41 2.00 -4.30
N VAL A 36 18.99 0.94 -3.76
CA VAL A 36 18.27 -0.19 -3.17
C VAL A 36 17.99 0.13 -1.70
N ASN A 37 16.73 0.05 -1.29
CA ASN A 37 16.28 0.38 0.06
C ASN A 37 15.51 -0.80 0.66
N THR A 38 15.34 -0.79 1.99
CA THR A 38 14.56 -1.84 2.68
C THR A 38 13.06 -1.64 2.46
N GLN A 39 12.27 -2.71 2.59
CA GLN A 39 10.81 -2.66 2.41
C GLN A 39 10.10 -1.72 3.41
N ASP A 40 10.71 -1.45 4.57
CA ASP A 40 10.17 -0.54 5.59
C ASP A 40 10.51 0.94 5.29
N SER A 41 11.48 1.19 4.39
CA SER A 41 11.86 2.55 4.00
C SER A 41 10.72 3.24 3.26
N LYS A 42 10.13 4.27 3.88
CA LYS A 42 9.12 5.13 3.26
C LYS A 42 9.73 6.08 2.21
N PHE A 43 10.97 6.49 2.45
CA PHE A 43 11.75 7.40 1.62
C PHE A 43 13.10 6.77 1.30
N CYS A 44 13.69 7.18 0.19
CA CYS A 44 15.00 6.74 -0.24
C CYS A 44 16.08 7.29 0.69
N ASP A 45 16.88 6.42 1.29
CA ASP A 45 17.97 6.80 2.19
C ASP A 45 19.08 7.60 1.48
N LYS A 46 19.14 7.52 0.15
CA LYS A 46 20.14 8.23 -0.66
C LYS A 46 19.68 9.58 -1.21
N CYS A 47 18.41 9.72 -1.59
CA CYS A 47 17.92 10.93 -2.28
C CYS A 47 16.65 11.54 -1.69
N GLY A 48 16.07 10.94 -0.65
CA GLY A 48 14.88 11.42 0.04
C GLY A 48 13.56 11.25 -0.73
N ASN A 49 13.57 10.73 -1.96
CA ASN A 49 12.34 10.52 -2.72
C ASN A 49 11.50 9.39 -2.13
N PRO A 50 10.15 9.50 -2.14
CA PRO A 50 9.27 8.45 -1.64
C PRO A 50 9.42 7.15 -2.46
N LEU A 51 9.55 6.02 -1.78
CA LEU A 51 9.75 4.69 -2.40
C LEU A 51 8.45 3.93 -2.61
N THR A 52 7.47 4.15 -1.73
CA THR A 52 6.14 3.60 -1.86
C THR A 52 5.20 4.70 -2.34
N LYS A 53 4.52 4.47 -3.47
CA LYS A 53 3.33 5.25 -3.80
C LYS A 53 2.33 4.91 -2.69
N PRO A 54 1.70 5.89 -2.01
CA PRO A 54 0.67 5.56 -1.04
C PRO A 54 -0.30 4.62 -1.76
N ALA A 55 -0.47 3.40 -1.21
CA ALA A 55 -1.57 2.54 -1.61
C ALA A 55 -2.79 3.45 -1.66
N PRO A 56 -3.60 3.45 -2.75
CA PRO A 56 -4.78 4.27 -2.77
C PRO A 56 -5.52 3.94 -1.49
N ALA A 57 -5.57 4.92 -0.58
CA ALA A 57 -6.32 4.79 0.64
C ALA A 57 -7.67 4.27 0.19
N SER A 58 -8.07 3.10 0.69
CA SER A 58 -9.46 2.67 0.61
C SER A 58 -10.26 3.91 0.95
N THR A 59 -11.02 4.36 -0.05
CA THR A 59 -11.73 5.62 -0.09
C THR A 59 -12.36 5.85 1.30
N PRO A 60 -12.09 6.95 2.03
CA PRO A 60 -13.10 7.39 2.98
C PRO A 60 -14.33 7.67 2.12
N GLU A 61 -15.27 6.74 2.17
CA GLU A 61 -16.58 6.83 1.55
C GLU A 61 -17.12 8.22 1.85
N ALA A 62 -17.35 9.01 0.79
CA ALA A 62 -17.86 10.36 0.92
C ALA A 62 -19.14 10.31 1.79
N PRO A 63 -19.33 11.23 2.74
CA PRO A 63 -20.54 11.25 3.54
C PRO A 63 -21.76 11.27 2.62
N PRO A 64 -22.83 10.52 2.93
CA PRO A 64 -24.01 10.46 2.08
C PRO A 64 -24.54 11.88 1.82
N PRO A 65 -25.07 12.17 0.62
CA PRO A 65 -25.58 13.49 0.30
C PRO A 65 -26.70 13.86 1.29
N PRO A 66 -26.84 15.16 1.64
CA PRO A 66 -27.90 15.59 2.53
C PRO A 66 -29.27 15.25 1.94
N ASN A 67 -30.18 14.75 2.79
CA ASN A 67 -31.55 14.43 2.42
C ASN A 67 -32.21 15.64 1.72
N PRO A 68 -32.85 15.46 0.55
CA PRO A 68 -33.57 16.55 -0.08
C PRO A 68 -34.74 17.00 0.83
N PRO A 69 -35.07 18.30 0.88
CA PRO A 69 -36.24 18.77 1.59
C PRO A 69 -37.50 18.10 1.01
N PRO A 70 -38.53 17.80 1.82
CA PRO A 70 -39.76 17.22 1.33
C PRO A 70 -40.35 18.13 0.26
N LEU A 71 -40.55 17.58 -0.94
CA LEU A 71 -41.21 18.30 -2.02
C LEU A 71 -42.62 18.65 -1.53
N LEU A 72 -42.89 19.94 -1.30
CA LEU A 72 -44.26 20.42 -1.15
C LEU A 72 -44.93 20.22 -2.51
N VAL A 73 -45.55 19.05 -2.67
CA VAL A 73 -46.53 18.80 -3.71
C VAL A 73 -47.81 19.55 -3.34
N ASP A 74 -48.29 20.30 -4.33
CA ASP A 74 -49.63 20.86 -4.46
C ASP A 74 -50.04 22.09 -3.62
N ALA A 75 -50.38 23.16 -4.35
CA ALA A 75 -51.78 23.58 -4.40
C ALA A 75 -52.02 24.52 -5.59
N THR A 76 -52.62 23.95 -6.63
CA THR A 76 -53.51 24.58 -7.61
C THR A 76 -54.13 25.91 -7.14
N ARG A 77 -53.93 27.00 -7.90
CA ARG A 77 -55.03 27.84 -8.40
C ARG A 77 -54.62 28.78 -9.53
#